data_AF-A0A7X8LCB1-F1
#
_entry.id   AF-A0A7X8LCB1-F1
#
_cell.length_a   1.000
_cell.length_b   1.000
_cell.length_c   1.000
_cell.angle_alpha   90.00
_cell.angle_beta   90.00
_cell.angle_gamma   90.00
#
_symmetry.space_group_name_H-M   'P 1'
#
loop_
_entity.id
_entity.type
_entity.pdbx_description
1 polymer ?
#
loop_
_entity_poly.entity_id
_entity_poly.type
_entity_poly.pdbx_seq_one_letter_code
_entity_poly.pdbx_strand_id
1 'polypeptide(L)'
;MQIHVVRPGDTLWRLSQAYGVPVNQLIESNKIPNPTRLVVGQTIVIPIVGSYHWVRPGESLYTISRQYNVPISELIRINQILNPNQIPVGL
;
A
#
# COMPACT_ATOMS: atom_id res chain seq x y z
N MET A 1 3.38 3.18 -5.60
CA MET A 1 2.47 4.29 -5.97
C MET A 1 1.41 3.74 -6.92
N GLN A 2 0.16 4.12 -6.73
CA GLN A 2 -0.94 3.75 -7.63
C GLN A 2 -1.63 5.01 -8.12
N ILE A 3 -2.07 5.04 -9.38
CA ILE A 3 -2.82 6.16 -9.94
C ILE A 3 -4.30 5.78 -10.01
N HIS A 4 -5.15 6.64 -9.46
CA HIS A 4 -6.60 6.53 -9.53
C HIS A 4 -7.14 7.65 -10.43
N VAL A 5 -8.00 7.31 -11.39
CA VAL A 5 -8.71 8.30 -12.23
C VAL A 5 -10.09 8.53 -11.64
N VAL A 6 -10.36 9.76 -11.20
CA VAL A 6 -11.61 10.16 -10.53
C VAL A 6 -12.81 9.86 -11.41
N ARG A 7 -13.79 9.18 -10.83
CA ARG A 7 -15.07 8.81 -11.43
C ARG A 7 -16.22 9.61 -10.80
N PRO A 8 -17.39 9.67 -11.46
CA PRO A 8 -18.56 10.31 -10.87
C PRO A 8 -18.87 9.73 -9.48
N GLY A 9 -18.98 10.60 -8.47
CA GLY A 9 -19.28 10.23 -7.08
C GLY A 9 -18.06 9.93 -6.20
N ASP A 10 -16.84 10.01 -6.73
CA ASP A 10 -15.63 9.92 -5.91
C ASP A 10 -15.46 11.16 -5.04
N THR A 11 -14.97 10.93 -3.82
CA THR A 11 -14.55 11.97 -2.89
C THR A 11 -13.23 11.55 -2.27
N LEU A 12 -12.43 12.51 -1.79
CA LEU A 12 -11.17 12.17 -1.09
C LEU A 12 -11.42 11.26 0.12
N TRP A 13 -12.55 11.42 0.81
CA TRP A 13 -12.93 10.55 1.91
C TRP A 13 -13.18 9.10 1.45
N ARG A 14 -13.94 8.90 0.36
CA ARG A 14 -14.18 7.55 -0.19
C ARG A 14 -12.89 6.90 -0.69
N LEU A 15 -12.04 7.67 -1.37
CA LEU A 15 -10.73 7.19 -1.83
C LEU A 15 -9.84 6.85 -0.63
N SER A 16 -9.84 7.67 0.41
CA SER A 16 -9.10 7.41 1.66
C SER A 16 -9.49 6.08 2.29
N GLN A 17 -10.79 5.80 2.41
CA GLN A 17 -11.28 4.53 2.95
C GLN A 17 -10.96 3.35 2.03
N ALA A 18 -11.16 3.51 0.72
CA ALA A 18 -10.93 2.44 -0.25
C ALA A 18 -9.46 2.02 -0.34
N TYR A 19 -8.53 2.97 -0.19
CA TYR A 19 -7.09 2.72 -0.31
C TYR A 19 -6.35 2.65 1.02
N GLY A 20 -7.04 2.87 2.15
CA GLY A 20 -6.40 2.90 3.48
C GLY A 20 -5.37 4.02 3.65
N VAL A 21 -5.54 5.13 2.90
CA VAL A 21 -4.61 6.28 2.94
C VAL A 21 -5.33 7.47 3.60
N PRO A 22 -4.74 8.15 4.59
CA PRO A 22 -5.33 9.36 5.17
C PRO A 22 -5.64 10.46 4.14
N VAL A 23 -6.77 11.15 4.29
CA VAL A 23 -7.21 12.22 3.38
C VAL A 23 -6.17 13.33 3.26
N ASN A 24 -5.55 13.75 4.36
CA ASN A 24 -4.49 14.76 4.37
C ASN A 24 -3.30 14.33 3.50
N GLN A 25 -2.90 13.06 3.57
CA GLN A 25 -1.81 12.54 2.74
C GLN A 25 -2.17 12.55 1.25
N LEU A 26 -3.43 12.30 0.89
CA LEU A 26 -3.91 12.45 -0.49
C LEU A 26 -3.84 13.91 -0.97
N ILE A 27 -4.23 14.87 -0.13
CA ILE A 27 -4.19 16.31 -0.45
C ILE A 27 -2.75 16.77 -0.68
N GLU A 28 -1.85 16.43 0.25
CA GLU A 28 -0.45 16.84 0.22
C GLU A 28 0.28 16.22 -0.99
N SER A 29 0.10 14.92 -1.23
CA SER A 29 0.78 14.20 -2.32
C SER A 29 0.37 14.70 -3.70
N ASN A 30 -0.86 15.21 -3.85
CA ASN A 30 -1.42 15.66 -5.12
C ASN A 30 -1.52 17.18 -5.25
N LYS A 31 -1.11 17.92 -4.21
CA LYS A 31 -1.22 19.40 -4.12
C LYS A 31 -2.62 19.89 -4.51
N ILE A 32 -3.66 19.25 -3.99
CA ILE A 32 -5.05 19.48 -4.41
C ILE A 32 -5.51 20.85 -3.92
N PRO A 33 -5.81 21.81 -4.82
CA PRO A 33 -6.18 23.18 -4.42
C PRO A 33 -7.58 23.27 -3.81
N ASN A 34 -8.52 22.39 -4.20
CA ASN A 34 -9.84 22.30 -3.60
C ASN A 34 -10.19 20.85 -3.22
N PRO A 35 -9.93 20.44 -1.96
CA PRO A 35 -10.15 19.07 -1.49
C PRO A 35 -11.61 18.60 -1.52
N THR A 36 -12.56 19.52 -1.61
CA THR A 36 -14.01 19.21 -1.58
C THR A 36 -14.61 18.99 -2.96
N ARG A 37 -13.88 19.33 -4.04
CA ARG A 37 -14.36 19.18 -5.42
C ARG A 37 -13.30 18.50 -6.29
N LEU A 38 -13.47 17.19 -6.47
CA LEU A 38 -12.71 16.44 -7.46
C LEU A 38 -13.37 16.56 -8.84
N VAL A 39 -12.56 16.60 -9.90
CA VAL A 39 -13.05 16.66 -11.29
C VAL A 39 -13.01 15.25 -11.88
N VAL A 40 -14.09 14.81 -12.52
CA VAL A 40 -14.10 13.51 -13.22
C VAL A 40 -13.02 13.49 -14.29
N GLY A 41 -12.24 12.41 -14.34
CA GLY A 41 -11.07 12.29 -15.22
C GLY A 41 -9.76 12.82 -14.60
N GLN A 42 -9.82 13.51 -13.46
CA GLN A 42 -8.62 13.92 -12.73
C GLN A 42 -7.84 12.69 -12.24
N THR A 43 -6.52 12.70 -12.40
CA THR A 43 -5.64 11.67 -11.84
C THR A 43 -5.23 12.04 -10.42
N ILE A 44 -5.43 11.12 -9.49
CA ILE A 44 -4.98 11.21 -8.10
C ILE A 44 -3.94 10.12 -7.87
N VAL A 45 -2.74 10.53 -7.49
CA VAL A 45 -1.69 9.65 -6.95
C VAL A 45 -2.11 9.18 -5.57
N ILE A 46 -2.24 7.88 -5.41
CA ILE A 46 -2.46 7.23 -4.13
C ILE A 46 -1.09 6.85 -3.57
N PRO A 47 -0.64 7.51 -2.49
CA PRO A 47 0.61 7.18 -1.81
C PRO A 47 0.38 5.95 -0.93
N ILE A 48 0.15 4.81 -1.56
CA ILE A 48 0.26 3.51 -0.88
C ILE A 48 1.71 3.36 -0.40
N VAL A 49 1.87 3.48 0.92
CA VAL A 49 3.14 3.23 1.60
C VAL A 49 3.29 1.72 1.71
N GLY A 50 3.84 1.11 0.65
CA GLY A 50 4.43 -0.21 0.78
C GLY A 50 5.77 -0.07 1.51
N SER A 51 6.06 -1.01 2.41
CA SER A 51 7.40 -1.17 2.96
C SER A 51 8.04 -2.42 2.34
N TYR A 52 9.32 -2.32 2.03
CA TYR A 52 10.15 -3.48 1.75
C TYR A 52 10.86 -3.87 3.04
N HIS A 53 10.96 -5.17 3.27
CA HIS A 53 11.76 -5.73 4.34
C HIS A 53 12.77 -6.66 3.69
N TRP A 54 14.06 -6.32 3.82
CA TRP A 54 15.14 -7.18 3.39
C TRP A 54 15.38 -8.25 4.44
N VAL A 55 15.19 -9.51 4.06
CA VAL A 55 15.40 -10.65 4.97
C VAL A 55 16.84 -10.62 5.49
N ARG A 56 17.01 -10.65 6.81
CA ARG A 56 18.31 -10.68 7.49
C ARG A 56 18.69 -12.12 7.86
N PRO A 57 19.99 -12.40 8.10
CA PRO A 57 20.42 -13.71 8.57
C PRO A 57 19.66 -14.14 9.84
N GLY A 58 19.06 -15.33 9.81
CA GLY A 58 18.32 -15.91 10.94
C GLY A 58 16.83 -15.53 11.01
N GLU A 59 16.33 -14.67 10.14
CA GLU A 59 14.89 -14.40 10.04
C GLU A 59 14.13 -15.51 9.31
N SER A 60 12.84 -15.62 9.60
CA SER A 60 11.90 -16.52 8.94
C SER A 60 10.62 -15.78 8.58
N LEU A 61 9.79 -16.35 7.70
CA LEU A 61 8.47 -15.79 7.42
C LEU A 61 7.60 -15.67 8.69
N TYR A 62 7.80 -16.56 9.67
CA TYR A 62 7.10 -16.48 10.95
C TYR A 62 7.48 -15.23 11.74
N THR A 63 8.78 -14.95 11.89
CA THR A 63 9.24 -13.77 12.64
C THR A 63 8.85 -12.47 11.93
N ILE A 64 8.97 -12.43 10.61
CA ILE A 64 8.57 -11.28 9.77
C ILE A 64 7.06 -11.05 9.82
N SER A 65 6.26 -12.12 9.69
CA SER A 65 4.80 -12.08 9.83
C SER A 65 4.36 -11.44 11.15
N ARG A 66 4.99 -11.86 12.25
CA ARG A 66 4.71 -11.32 13.59
C ARG A 66 5.14 -9.86 13.73
N GLN A 67 6.27 -9.48 13.17
CA GLN A 67 6.78 -8.10 13.22
C GLN A 67 5.84 -7.11 12.51
N TYR A 68 5.34 -7.47 11.33
CA TYR A 68 4.48 -6.59 10.53
C TYR A 68 2.99 -6.84 10.72
N ASN A 69 2.61 -7.81 11.57
CA ASN A 69 1.23 -8.24 11.76
C ASN A 69 0.54 -8.61 10.42
N VAL A 70 1.28 -9.27 9.53
CA VAL A 70 0.80 -9.74 8.22
C VAL A 70 0.78 -11.27 8.22
N PRO A 71 -0.30 -11.95 7.86
CA PRO A 71 -0.32 -13.42 7.80
C PRO A 71 0.76 -14.00 6.88
N ILE A 72 1.37 -15.12 7.27
CA ILE A 72 2.38 -15.80 6.46
C ILE A 72 1.85 -16.13 5.05
N SER A 73 0.59 -16.56 4.96
CA SER A 73 -0.08 -16.85 3.68
C SER A 73 -0.11 -15.62 2.75
N GLU A 74 -0.30 -14.43 3.32
CA GLU A 74 -0.31 -13.18 2.57
C GLU A 74 1.10 -12.79 2.12
N LEU A 75 2.11 -12.98 2.97
CA LEU A 75 3.51 -12.79 2.58
C LEU A 75 3.92 -13.71 1.42
N ILE A 76 3.53 -14.99 1.47
CA ILE A 76 3.78 -15.96 0.40
C ILE A 76 3.08 -15.54 -0.89
N ARG A 77 1.79 -15.16 -0.80
CA ARG A 77 0.99 -14.80 -1.96
C ARG A 77 1.50 -13.54 -2.66
N ILE A 78 1.85 -12.50 -1.90
CA ILE A 78 2.31 -11.22 -2.45
C ILE A 78 3.72 -11.36 -3.05
N ASN A 79 4.62 -12.07 -2.38
CA ASN A 79 6.02 -12.20 -2.81
C ASN A 79 6.30 -13.47 -3.63
N GLN A 80 5.25 -14.24 -3.95
CA GLN A 80 5.31 -15.48 -4.74
C GLN A 80 6.36 -16.48 -4.20
N ILE A 81 6.43 -16.62 -2.89
CA ILE A 81 7.45 -17.44 -2.23
C ILE A 81 7.12 -18.92 -2.43
N LEU A 82 7.96 -19.61 -3.19
CA LEU A 82 7.77 -21.03 -3.51
C LEU A 82 8.06 -21.95 -2.32
N ASN A 83 9.07 -21.62 -1.51
CA ASN A 83 9.44 -22.40 -0.33
C ASN A 83 9.44 -21.52 0.94
N PRO A 84 8.38 -21.58 1.77
CA PRO A 84 8.28 -20.78 2.99
C PRO A 84 9.39 -21.00 4.02
N ASN A 85 10.05 -22.17 3.98
CA ASN A 85 11.13 -22.53 4.89
C ASN A 85 12.51 -22.05 4.40
N GLN A 86 12.59 -21.51 3.18
CA GLN A 86 13.83 -21.05 2.56
C GLN A 86 13.60 -19.69 1.91
N ILE A 87 13.74 -18.63 2.71
CA ILE A 87 13.77 -17.25 2.23
C ILE A 87 15.23 -16.77 2.20
N PRO A 88 15.79 -16.39 1.03
CA PRO A 88 17.16 -15.93 0.95
C PRO A 88 17.33 -14.56 1.63
N VAL A 89 18.49 -14.36 2.24
CA VAL A 89 18.89 -13.05 2.81
C VAL A 89 18.95 -12.02 1.68
N GLY A 90 18.40 -10.83 1.94
CA GLY A 90 18.32 -9.76 0.93
C GLY A 90 17.25 -9.99 -0.14
N LEU A 91 16.27 -10.88 0.11
CA LEU A 91 14.98 -10.87 -0.58
C LEU A 91 14.11 -9.71 -0.05
#